data_AF-A0A171DFI1-F1
#
_entry.id   AF-A0A171DFI1-F1
#
_cell.length_a   1.000
_cell.length_b   1.000
_cell.length_c   1.000
_cell.angle_alpha   90.00
_cell.angle_beta   90.00
_cell.angle_gamma   90.00
#
_symmetry.space_group_name_H-M   'P 1'
#
loop_
_entity.id
_entity.type
_entity.pdbx_description
1 polymer ?
#
loop_
_entity_poly.entity_id
_entity_poly.type
_entity_poly.pdbx_seq_one_letter_code
_entity_poly.pdbx_strand_id
1 'polypeptide(L)'
;MIRTCWELGARPEFTALRLRPWAHMLGFRGHFSSKSQRYSTTFGDLRGVRARYRAAEAHERYGLPALDDATTLTLGHWRFAGTGYTPGEAVMAEHIRQKVATARRIAAEREDG
;
A
#
# COMPACT_ATOMS: atom_id res chain seq x y z
N MET A 1 20.67 -10.69 11.85
CA MET A 1 19.64 -11.55 11.21
C MET A 1 20.26 -12.55 10.24
N ILE A 2 21.00 -12.11 9.20
CA ILE A 2 21.72 -13.01 8.27
C ILE A 2 22.65 -13.98 9.01
N ARG A 3 23.49 -13.47 9.92
CA ARG A 3 24.41 -14.27 10.75
C ARG A 3 23.68 -15.37 11.53
N THR A 4 22.58 -15.00 12.20
CA THR A 4 21.75 -15.93 12.97
C THR A 4 21.14 -17.03 12.10
N CYS A 5 20.70 -16.72 10.87
CA CYS A 5 20.23 -17.74 9.92
C CYS A 5 21.34 -18.71 9.49
N TRP A 6 22.58 -18.23 9.38
CA TRP A 6 23.75 -19.07 9.10
C TRP A 6 24.12 -19.97 10.27
N GLU A 7 24.10 -19.45 11.50
CA GLU A 7 24.38 -20.20 12.73
C GLU A 7 23.33 -21.29 12.99
N LEU A 8 22.04 -20.96 12.88
CA LEU A 8 20.96 -21.92 13.08
C LEU A 8 20.84 -22.92 11.93
N GLY A 9 21.07 -22.46 10.69
CA GLY A 9 21.05 -23.33 9.52
C GLY A 9 22.23 -24.32 9.42
N ALA A 10 23.21 -24.23 10.32
CA ALA A 10 24.28 -25.22 10.46
C ALA A 10 23.92 -26.37 11.42
N ARG A 11 22.81 -26.27 12.15
CA ARG A 11 22.38 -27.29 13.12
C ARG A 11 21.49 -28.35 12.48
N PRO A 12 21.73 -29.66 12.70
CA PRO A 12 20.94 -30.74 12.12
C PRO A 12 19.44 -30.65 12.43
N GLU A 13 19.11 -30.23 13.65
CA GLU A 13 17.74 -30.03 14.16
C GLU A 13 16.90 -29.03 13.34
N PHE A 14 17.53 -28.11 12.61
CA PHE A 14 16.85 -27.08 11.81
C PHE A 14 16.98 -27.27 10.29
N THR A 15 17.48 -28.43 9.85
CA THR A 15 17.71 -28.72 8.42
C THR A 15 16.44 -28.54 7.57
N ALA A 16 15.29 -28.97 8.11
CA ALA A 16 14.00 -28.85 7.44
C ALA A 16 13.57 -27.40 7.15
N LEU A 17 14.06 -26.42 7.93
CA LEU A 17 13.71 -25.01 7.79
C LEU A 17 14.46 -24.30 6.67
N ARG A 18 15.52 -24.92 6.11
CA ARG A 18 16.31 -24.42 4.97
C ARG A 18 16.69 -22.93 5.11
N LEU A 19 17.22 -22.53 6.26
CA LEU A 19 17.40 -21.10 6.60
C LEU A 19 18.49 -20.37 5.78
N ARG A 20 19.56 -21.07 5.36
CA ARG A 20 20.69 -20.46 4.62
C ARG A 20 20.31 -19.92 3.24
N PRO A 21 19.56 -20.67 2.39
CA PRO A 21 19.06 -20.17 1.10
C PRO A 21 18.32 -18.83 1.16
N TRP A 22 17.59 -18.56 2.25
CA TRP A 22 16.75 -17.37 2.38
C TRP A 22 17.37 -16.27 3.26
N ALA A 23 18.62 -16.44 3.71
CA ALA A 23 19.26 -15.50 4.63
C ALA A 23 19.33 -14.07 4.06
N HIS A 24 19.56 -13.94 2.74
CA HIS A 24 19.59 -12.65 2.03
C HIS A 24 18.21 -11.99 1.89
N MET A 25 17.11 -12.75 2.04
CA MET A 25 15.73 -12.24 2.03
C MET A 25 15.22 -11.85 3.42
N LEU A 26 16.12 -11.77 4.41
CA LEU A 26 15.79 -11.36 5.77
C LEU A 26 14.72 -12.25 6.46
N GLY A 27 14.64 -13.55 6.14
CA GLY A 27 13.89 -14.52 6.95
C GLY A 27 13.37 -15.75 6.21
N PHE A 28 12.56 -16.57 6.88
CA PHE A 28 11.91 -17.73 6.27
C PHE A 28 10.93 -17.26 5.19
N ARG A 29 11.19 -17.66 3.93
CA ARG A 29 10.36 -17.30 2.76
C ARG A 29 10.16 -15.77 2.57
N GLY A 30 11.14 -14.94 2.96
CA GLY A 30 11.10 -13.49 2.74
C GLY A 30 10.41 -12.65 3.82
N HIS A 31 10.18 -13.18 5.02
CA HIS A 31 9.57 -12.42 6.13
C HIS A 31 10.62 -11.78 7.04
N PHE A 32 10.70 -10.45 7.05
CA PHE A 32 11.61 -9.63 7.88
C PHE A 32 11.37 -9.77 9.40
N SER A 33 10.17 -10.19 9.82
CA SER A 33 9.82 -10.43 11.22
C SER A 33 9.04 -11.73 11.37
N SER A 34 9.44 -12.58 12.31
CA SER A 34 8.59 -13.65 12.80
C SER A 34 7.63 -13.08 13.85
N LYS A 35 6.34 -13.07 13.54
CA LYS A 35 5.30 -12.67 14.48
C LYS A 35 5.00 -13.86 15.40
N SER A 36 5.20 -13.72 16.71
CA SER A 36 4.65 -14.68 17.67
C SER A 36 3.18 -14.38 17.92
N GLN A 37 2.32 -15.39 17.96
CA GLN A 37 0.89 -15.16 18.20
C GLN A 37 0.63 -14.54 19.58
N ARG A 38 1.40 -14.94 20.61
CA ARG A 38 1.20 -14.52 22.00
C ARG A 38 1.85 -13.19 22.37
N TYR A 39 2.96 -12.81 21.72
CA TYR A 39 3.75 -11.64 22.13
C TYR A 39 3.83 -10.54 21.10
N SER A 40 3.23 -10.71 19.91
CA SER A 40 3.32 -9.70 18.84
C SER A 40 1.96 -9.06 18.55
N THR A 41 1.91 -7.72 18.60
CA THR A 41 0.78 -6.91 18.12
C THR A 41 0.63 -6.99 16.59
N THR A 42 -0.52 -6.64 16.03
CA THR A 42 -0.70 -6.65 14.56
C THR A 42 -0.20 -5.34 13.96
N PHE A 43 0.26 -5.37 12.70
CA PHE A 43 0.50 -4.13 11.95
C PHE A 43 -0.78 -3.30 11.76
N GLY A 44 -1.96 -3.91 11.87
CA GLY A 44 -3.24 -3.21 11.90
C GLY A 44 -3.35 -2.33 13.15
N ASP A 45 -3.12 -2.92 14.33
CA ASP A 45 -3.17 -2.21 15.61
C ASP A 45 -2.17 -1.06 15.65
N LEU A 46 -0.93 -1.31 15.22
CA LEU A 46 0.11 -0.27 15.15
C LEU A 46 -0.26 0.87 14.20
N ARG A 47 -0.84 0.55 13.03
CA ARG A 47 -1.33 1.57 12.09
C ARG A 47 -2.50 2.36 12.68
N GLY A 48 -3.41 1.69 13.37
CA GLY A 48 -4.55 2.32 14.06
C GLY A 48 -4.10 3.30 15.15
N VAL A 49 -3.19 2.89 16.03
CA VAL A 49 -2.60 3.76 17.06
C VAL A 49 -1.94 4.97 16.42
N ARG A 50 -1.14 4.76 15.36
CA ARG A 50 -0.48 5.87 14.65
C ARG A 50 -1.48 6.83 14.01
N ALA A 51 -2.55 6.33 13.40
CA ALA A 51 -3.58 7.16 12.80
C ALA A 51 -4.28 8.04 13.85
N ARG A 52 -4.67 7.46 14.99
CA ARG A 52 -5.28 8.22 16.11
C ARG A 52 -4.35 9.29 16.64
N TYR A 53 -3.08 8.96 16.87
CA TYR A 53 -2.08 9.93 17.31
C TYR A 53 -1.96 11.10 16.33
N ARG A 54 -1.85 10.83 15.02
CA ARG A 54 -1.76 11.87 14.00
C ARG A 54 -3.03 12.72 13.92
N ALA A 55 -4.20 12.12 14.08
CA ALA A 55 -5.46 12.84 14.08
C ALA A 55 -5.57 13.79 15.29
N ALA A 56 -5.17 13.33 16.48
CA ALA A 56 -5.11 14.17 17.68
C ALA A 56 -4.08 15.31 17.53
N GLU A 57 -2.88 15.01 17.02
CA GLU A 57 -1.84 16.01 16.74
C GLU A 57 -2.34 17.10 15.76
N ALA A 58 -3.10 16.70 14.73
CA ALA A 58 -3.70 17.64 13.79
C ALA A 58 -4.78 18.51 14.47
N HIS A 59 -5.64 17.92 15.29
CA HIS A 59 -6.66 18.68 16.02
C HIS A 59 -6.06 19.73 16.95
N GLU A 60 -5.03 19.35 17.72
CA GLU A 60 -4.29 20.29 18.57
C GLU A 60 -3.70 21.44 17.76
N ARG A 61 -3.05 21.13 16.63
CA ARG A 61 -2.45 22.12 15.73
C ARG A 61 -3.46 23.13 15.18
N TYR A 62 -4.68 22.68 14.89
CA TYR A 62 -5.74 23.52 14.31
C TYR A 62 -6.74 24.05 15.34
N GLY A 63 -6.52 23.83 16.64
CA GLY A 63 -7.42 24.27 17.70
C GLY A 63 -8.81 23.62 17.65
N LEU A 64 -8.90 22.42 17.08
CA LEU A 64 -10.15 21.66 16.98
C LEU A 64 -10.44 20.93 18.31
N PRO A 65 -11.72 20.66 18.64
CA PRO A 65 -12.09 19.87 19.81
C PRO A 65 -11.39 18.50 19.82
N ALA A 66 -11.13 17.96 21.01
CA ALA A 66 -10.55 16.62 21.13
C ALA A 66 -11.42 15.58 20.42
N LEU A 67 -10.77 14.62 19.77
CA LEU A 67 -11.46 13.45 19.21
C LEU A 67 -12.08 12.66 20.36
N ASP A 68 -13.38 12.38 20.28
CA ASP A 68 -14.05 11.45 21.17
C ASP A 68 -13.89 10.00 20.66
N ASP A 69 -14.25 9.04 21.50
CA ASP A 69 -14.24 7.61 21.11
C ASP A 69 -15.44 7.25 20.22
N ALA A 70 -16.22 8.24 19.75
CA ALA A 70 -17.37 7.99 18.90
C ALA A 70 -16.90 7.50 17.53
N THR A 71 -17.21 6.25 17.23
CA THR A 71 -16.94 5.70 15.90
C THR A 71 -17.99 6.25 14.95
N THR A 72 -17.61 7.20 14.08
CA THR A 72 -18.48 7.63 12.98
C THR A 72 -18.71 6.42 12.07
N LEU A 73 -19.94 5.92 12.05
CA LEU A 73 -20.34 4.87 11.13
C LEU A 73 -20.45 5.47 9.72
N THR A 74 -19.41 5.28 8.91
CA THR A 74 -19.44 5.64 7.49
C THR A 74 -20.23 4.60 6.71
N LEU A 75 -21.53 4.86 6.48
CA LEU A 75 -22.34 4.06 5.58
C LEU A 75 -22.02 4.43 4.12
N GLY A 76 -21.15 3.64 3.48
CA GLY A 76 -20.85 3.77 2.06
C GLY A 76 -21.92 3.09 1.21
N HIS A 77 -22.95 3.81 0.80
CA HIS A 77 -23.90 3.32 -0.19
C HIS A 77 -23.37 3.54 -1.60
N TRP A 78 -22.98 2.45 -2.25
CA TRP A 78 -22.64 2.46 -3.67
C TRP A 78 -23.89 2.17 -4.49
N ARG A 79 -24.25 3.07 -5.39
CA ARG A 79 -25.20 2.78 -6.46
C ARG A 79 -24.47 2.64 -7.77
N PHE A 80 -24.93 1.72 -8.61
CA PHE A 80 -24.47 1.61 -9.97
C PHE A 80 -24.74 2.94 -10.71
N ALA A 81 -23.67 3.58 -11.19
CA ALA A 81 -23.76 4.88 -11.87
C ALA A 81 -23.99 4.74 -13.39
N GLY A 82 -23.89 3.52 -13.93
CA GLY A 82 -23.95 3.25 -15.36
C GLY A 82 -22.67 2.64 -15.90
N THR A 83 -22.69 2.29 -17.18
CA THR A 83 -21.54 1.76 -17.94
C THR A 83 -21.38 2.56 -19.23
N GLY A 84 -20.13 2.84 -19.60
CA GLY A 84 -19.81 3.65 -20.77
C GLY A 84 -19.86 5.15 -20.49
N TYR A 85 -19.65 5.94 -21.53
CA TYR A 85 -19.67 7.40 -21.44
C TYR A 85 -21.10 7.92 -21.53
N THR A 86 -21.44 8.89 -20.69
CA THR A 86 -22.57 9.78 -20.99
C THR A 86 -22.31 10.54 -22.31
N PRO A 87 -23.34 11.10 -22.97
CA PRO A 87 -23.14 11.86 -24.20
C PRO A 87 -22.10 12.99 -24.06
N GLY A 88 -22.06 13.68 -22.92
CA GLY A 88 -21.05 14.71 -22.64
C GLY A 88 -19.63 14.15 -22.45
N GLU A 89 -19.51 13.04 -21.71
CA GLU A 89 -18.22 12.36 -21.52
C GLU A 89 -17.68 11.76 -22.82
N ALA A 90 -18.54 11.34 -23.75
CA ALA A 90 -18.13 10.82 -25.04
C ALA A 90 -17.39 11.87 -25.87
N VAL A 91 -17.89 13.12 -25.85
CA VAL A 91 -17.24 14.27 -26.51
C VAL A 91 -15.90 14.58 -25.86
N MET A 92 -15.83 14.60 -24.53
CA MET A 92 -14.57 14.83 -23.80
C MET A 92 -13.55 13.72 -24.07
N ALA A 93 -13.98 12.46 -24.07
CA ALA A 93 -13.13 11.33 -24.36
C ALA A 93 -12.58 11.38 -25.80
N GLU A 94 -13.40 11.77 -26.78
CA GLU A 94 -12.94 11.97 -28.16
C GLU A 94 -11.91 13.11 -28.26
N HIS A 95 -12.16 14.23 -27.59
CA HIS A 95 -11.22 15.34 -27.58
C HIS A 95 -9.87 14.94 -26.97
N ILE A 96 -9.88 14.18 -25.86
CA ILE A 96 -8.65 13.64 -25.25
C ILE A 96 -7.93 12.70 -26.20
N ARG A 97 -8.66 11.78 -26.88
CA ARG A 97 -8.08 10.87 -27.88
C ARG A 97 -7.37 11.64 -28.99
N GLN A 98 -8.02 12.65 -29.55
CA GLN A 98 -7.45 13.49 -30.61
C GLN A 98 -6.19 14.22 -30.15
N LYS A 99 -6.20 14.79 -28.94
CA LYS A 99 -5.01 15.44 -28.36
C LYS A 99 -3.85 14.47 -28.21
N VAL A 100 -4.09 13.27 -27.69
CA VAL A 100 -3.06 12.25 -27.51
C VAL A 100 -2.51 11.78 -28.86
N ALA A 101 -3.38 11.51 -29.84
CA ALA A 101 -2.97 11.11 -31.19
C ALA A 101 -2.12 12.19 -31.87
N THR A 102 -2.52 13.46 -31.75
CA THR A 102 -1.77 14.59 -32.30
C THR A 102 -0.42 14.75 -31.63
N ALA A 103 -0.35 14.68 -30.29
CA ALA A 103 0.90 14.76 -29.55
C ALA A 103 1.89 13.66 -29.95
N ARG A 104 1.39 12.43 -30.14
CA ARG A 104 2.21 11.31 -30.62
C ARG A 104 2.74 11.51 -32.03
N ARG A 105 1.91 12.05 -32.93
CA ARG A 105 2.32 12.36 -34.30
C ARG A 105 3.40 13.44 -34.32
N ILE A 106 3.22 14.51 -33.56
CA ILE A 106 4.25 15.57 -33.42
C ILE A 106 5.55 15.01 -32.84
N ALA A 107 5.48 14.09 -31.87
CA ALA A 107 6.67 13.45 -31.31
C ALA A 107 7.39 12.59 -32.36
N ALA A 108 6.67 11.79 -33.14
CA ALA A 108 7.25 10.99 -34.24
C ALA A 108 7.89 11.87 -35.32
N GLU A 109 7.21 12.93 -35.76
CA GLU A 109 7.73 13.90 -36.74
C GLU A 109 9.01 14.62 -36.24
N ARG A 110 9.24 14.70 -34.92
CA ARG A 110 10.46 15.26 -34.31
C ARG A 110 11.59 14.25 -34.13
N GLU A 111 11.29 12.96 -34.10
CA GLU A 111 12.28 11.90 -34.01
C GLU A 111 12.83 11.53 -35.39
N ASP A 112 12.05 11.74 -36.45
CA ASP A 112 12.39 11.41 -37.84
C ASP A 112 13.16 12.53 -38.60
N GLY A 113 13.36 13.71 -38.00
CA GLY A 113 14.00 14.89 -38.62
C GLY A 113 15.25 15.34 -37.87
#